data_AF-A0A0R2U837-F1
#
_entry.id   AF-A0A0R2U837-F1
#
_cell.length_a   1.000
_cell.length_b   1.000
_cell.length_c   1.000
_cell.angle_alpha   90.00
_cell.angle_beta   90.00
_cell.angle_gamma   90.00
#
_symmetry.space_group_name_H-M   'P 1'
#
loop_
_entity.id
_entity.type
_entity.pdbx_description
1 polymer ?
#
loop_
_entity_poly.entity_id
_entity_poly.type
_entity_poly.pdbx_seq_one_letter_code
_entity_poly.pdbx_strand_id
1 'polypeptide(L)'
;MPTFLEPYLKFLSLGIPSNLDAWDGYPAERNKFYRLMQKLNKNFISLAGDTHNSWVANLTNDEGTKVGIELGAPSVTSPGITDVLKIDKKGFVEEIVDINPELDWMDPSQRGYLSLDFSEDELIATFNFIKELEKIDPSISSAHGFKVQQDKLHINKINV
;
A
#
# COMPACT_ATOMS: atom_id res chain seq x y z
N MET A 1 4.80 17.10 -17.58
CA MET A 1 5.45 16.09 -16.72
C MET A 1 6.77 16.65 -16.21
N PRO A 2 7.06 16.56 -14.91
CA PRO A 2 8.37 16.93 -14.35
C PRO A 2 9.50 16.09 -14.99
N THR A 3 10.57 16.74 -15.43
CA THR A 3 11.69 16.09 -16.14
C THR A 3 12.42 15.05 -15.30
N PHE A 4 12.39 15.17 -13.97
CA PHE A 4 13.03 14.19 -13.08
C PHE A 4 12.35 12.82 -13.07
N LEU A 5 11.09 12.72 -13.53
CA LEU A 5 10.35 11.46 -13.64
C LEU A 5 10.59 10.73 -14.97
N GLU A 6 11.19 11.38 -15.97
CA GLU A 6 11.42 10.78 -17.29
C GLU A 6 12.28 9.50 -17.26
N PRO A 7 13.34 9.39 -16.43
CA PRO A 7 14.09 8.15 -16.30
C PRO A 7 13.24 7.02 -15.71
N TYR A 8 12.43 7.30 -14.71
CA TYR A 8 11.53 6.33 -14.05
C TYR A 8 10.47 5.78 -15.00
N LEU A 9 9.89 6.64 -15.85
CA LEU A 9 8.93 6.22 -16.88
C LEU A 9 9.53 5.27 -17.91
N LYS A 10 10.82 5.46 -18.28
CA LYS A 10 11.51 4.52 -19.16
C LYS A 10 11.67 3.15 -18.51
N PHE A 11 11.97 3.09 -17.21
CA PHE A 11 12.09 1.81 -16.48
C PHE A 11 10.75 1.06 -16.43
N LEU A 12 9.64 1.77 -16.17
CA LEU A 12 8.29 1.20 -16.22
C LEU A 12 7.97 0.60 -17.60
N SER A 13 8.30 1.30 -18.68
CA SER A 13 8.08 0.81 -20.05
C SER A 13 8.92 -0.42 -20.44
N LEU A 14 9.99 -0.70 -19.68
CA LEU A 14 10.90 -1.82 -19.90
C LEU A 14 10.65 -3.01 -18.96
N GLY A 15 9.61 -2.93 -18.11
CA GLY A 15 9.34 -3.93 -17.07
C GLY A 15 10.44 -3.99 -15.99
N ILE A 16 11.26 -2.94 -15.89
CA ILE A 16 12.32 -2.85 -14.88
C ILE A 16 11.67 -2.35 -13.59
N PRO A 17 12.01 -2.94 -12.42
CA PRO A 17 11.38 -2.57 -11.18
C PRO A 17 11.47 -1.07 -10.90
N SER A 18 10.32 -0.47 -10.61
CA SER A 18 10.17 0.99 -10.57
C SER A 18 10.79 1.62 -9.32
N ASN A 19 10.95 0.83 -8.25
CA ASN A 19 11.62 1.23 -7.02
C ASN A 19 12.65 0.17 -6.59
N LEU A 20 13.93 0.45 -6.84
CA LEU A 20 15.05 -0.43 -6.47
C LEU A 20 15.33 -0.48 -4.95
N ASP A 21 14.76 0.45 -4.19
CA ASP A 21 14.89 0.50 -2.72
C ASP A 21 13.76 -0.28 -2.02
N ALA A 22 12.71 -0.65 -2.75
CA ALA A 22 11.61 -1.49 -2.28
C ALA A 22 11.72 -2.93 -2.78
N TRP A 23 10.74 -3.78 -2.42
CA TRP A 23 10.66 -5.19 -2.82
C TRP A 23 10.73 -5.44 -4.33
N ASP A 24 10.34 -4.44 -5.14
CA ASP A 24 10.48 -4.44 -6.58
C ASP A 24 11.95 -4.63 -7.01
N GLY A 25 12.91 -4.04 -6.29
CA GLY A 25 14.34 -4.23 -6.52
C GLY A 25 14.88 -5.63 -6.16
N TYR A 26 14.12 -6.44 -5.41
CA TYR A 26 14.55 -7.72 -4.83
C TYR A 26 13.56 -8.87 -5.11
N PRO A 27 13.25 -9.16 -6.39
CA PRO A 27 12.21 -10.14 -6.74
C PRO A 27 12.59 -11.57 -6.34
N ALA A 28 13.89 -11.92 -6.31
CA ALA A 28 14.34 -13.26 -5.92
C ALA A 28 14.05 -13.54 -4.44
N GLU A 29 14.32 -12.57 -3.57
CA GLU A 29 14.06 -12.60 -2.14
C GLU A 29 12.56 -12.58 -1.85
N ARG A 30 11.80 -11.71 -2.53
CA ARG A 30 10.33 -11.67 -2.44
C ARG A 30 9.72 -13.04 -2.75
N ASN A 31 10.10 -13.63 -3.89
CA ASN A 31 9.54 -14.91 -4.33
C ASN A 31 10.02 -16.07 -3.44
N LYS A 32 11.22 -15.98 -2.85
CA LYS A 32 11.68 -16.94 -1.83
C LYS A 32 10.80 -16.89 -0.58
N PHE A 33 10.43 -15.69 -0.11
CA PHE A 33 9.53 -15.52 1.02
C PHE A 33 8.13 -16.07 0.70
N TYR A 34 7.56 -15.76 -0.46
CA TYR A 34 6.25 -16.28 -0.87
C TYR A 34 6.22 -17.82 -0.89
N ARG A 35 7.24 -18.45 -1.50
CA ARG A 35 7.37 -19.91 -1.51
C ARG A 35 7.48 -20.51 -0.10
N LEU A 36 8.16 -19.83 0.82
CA LEU A 36 8.25 -20.28 2.22
C LEU A 36 6.87 -20.27 2.89
N MET A 37 6.12 -19.17 2.74
CA MET A 37 4.78 -19.04 3.33
C MET A 37 3.80 -20.09 2.76
N GLN A 38 3.85 -20.32 1.44
CA GLN A 38 3.08 -21.38 0.79
C GLN A 38 3.46 -22.77 1.31
N LYS A 39 4.76 -23.08 1.45
CA LYS A 39 5.22 -24.35 2.01
C LYS A 39 4.74 -24.58 3.45
N LEU A 40 4.57 -23.52 4.23
CA LEU A 40 4.04 -23.57 5.59
C LEU A 40 2.51 -23.57 5.65
N ASN A 41 1.83 -23.47 4.50
CA ASN A 41 0.38 -23.28 4.40
C ASN A 41 -0.09 -22.09 5.25
N LYS A 42 0.60 -20.96 5.13
CA LYS A 42 0.31 -19.72 5.85
C LYS A 42 0.11 -18.57 4.87
N ASN A 43 -0.94 -17.81 5.14
CA ASN A 43 -1.12 -16.47 4.61
C ASN A 43 -0.35 -15.47 5.48
N PHE A 44 -0.04 -14.29 4.95
CA PHE A 44 0.62 -13.23 5.70
C PHE A 44 0.09 -11.83 5.36
N ILE A 45 0.43 -10.89 6.24
CA ILE A 45 0.12 -9.47 6.11
C ILE A 45 1.47 -8.74 6.15
N SER A 46 1.83 -8.08 5.05
CA SER A 46 2.98 -7.18 4.97
C SER A 46 2.55 -5.81 5.48
N LEU A 47 3.28 -5.25 6.45
CA LEU A 47 3.09 -3.87 6.89
C LEU A 47 4.21 -3.04 6.31
N ALA A 48 3.83 -2.07 5.48
CA ALA A 48 4.77 -1.22 4.77
C ALA A 48 4.65 0.24 5.22
N GLY A 49 5.67 1.02 4.87
CA GLY A 49 5.77 2.46 5.12
C GLY A 49 6.73 3.07 4.09
N ASP A 50 7.58 4.00 4.52
CA ASP A 50 8.63 4.66 3.71
C ASP A 50 8.12 5.54 2.57
N THR A 51 7.18 5.08 1.73
CA THR A 51 6.71 5.83 0.56
C THR A 51 5.84 7.05 0.91
N HIS A 52 5.42 7.17 2.18
CA HIS A 52 4.54 8.21 2.71
C HIS A 52 3.12 8.22 2.12
N ASN A 53 2.67 7.11 1.53
CA ASN A 53 1.32 6.96 0.98
C ASN A 53 0.58 5.84 1.71
N SER A 54 -0.76 5.86 1.63
CA SER A 54 -1.59 4.76 2.12
C SER A 54 -1.95 3.83 0.98
N TRP A 55 -1.90 2.51 1.18
CA TRP A 55 -2.44 1.56 0.21
C TRP A 55 -2.87 0.23 0.83
N VAL A 56 -3.73 -0.47 0.09
CA VAL A 56 -4.10 -1.87 0.31
C VAL A 56 -3.84 -2.63 -0.99
N ALA A 57 -3.03 -3.68 -0.92
CA ALA A 57 -2.73 -4.52 -2.08
C ALA A 57 -2.86 -6.02 -1.76
N ASN A 58 -3.26 -6.79 -2.76
CA ASN A 58 -3.14 -8.23 -2.78
C ASN A 58 -1.71 -8.62 -3.15
N LEU A 59 -1.16 -9.65 -2.52
CA LEU A 59 0.15 -10.17 -2.91
C LEU A 59 -0.04 -11.53 -3.55
N THR A 60 0.36 -11.65 -4.81
CA THR A 60 0.16 -12.80 -5.68
C THR A 60 1.52 -13.36 -6.08
N ASN A 61 1.65 -14.69 -6.08
CA ASN A 61 2.86 -15.33 -6.57
C ASN A 61 2.88 -15.39 -8.11
N ASP A 62 4.01 -15.85 -8.67
CA ASP A 62 4.19 -16.01 -10.13
C ASP A 62 3.17 -16.97 -10.79
N GLU A 63 2.42 -17.75 -10.00
CA GLU A 63 1.39 -18.70 -10.46
C GLU A 63 -0.02 -18.10 -10.41
N GLY A 64 -0.18 -16.83 -10.02
CA GLY A 64 -1.48 -16.18 -9.87
C GLY A 64 -2.22 -16.53 -8.56
N THR A 65 -1.54 -17.17 -7.61
CA THR A 65 -2.11 -17.51 -6.29
C THR A 65 -1.89 -16.36 -5.31
N LYS A 66 -2.96 -15.88 -4.68
CA LYS A 66 -2.87 -14.92 -3.57
C LYS A 66 -2.23 -15.57 -2.35
N VAL A 67 -1.11 -15.01 -1.89
CA VAL A 67 -0.30 -15.52 -0.77
C VAL A 67 -0.31 -14.58 0.44
N GLY A 68 -0.69 -13.33 0.24
CA GLY A 68 -0.69 -12.31 1.28
C GLY A 68 -1.51 -11.09 0.90
N ILE A 69 -1.50 -10.13 1.81
CA ILE A 69 -1.90 -8.75 1.53
C ILE A 69 -0.81 -7.81 2.04
N GLU A 70 -0.76 -6.61 1.49
CA GLU A 70 0.06 -5.53 2.00
C GLU A 70 -0.80 -4.34 2.42
N LEU A 71 -0.46 -3.79 3.59
CA LEU A 71 -1.02 -2.58 4.13
C LEU A 71 0.11 -1.55 4.26
N GLY A 72 0.14 -0.60 3.33
CA GLY A 72 1.11 0.48 3.38
C GLY A 72 0.56 1.64 4.18
N ALA A 73 1.19 1.95 5.31
CA ALA A 73 0.81 3.05 6.16
C ALA A 73 1.34 4.39 5.61
N PRO A 74 0.56 5.49 5.76
CA PRO A 74 1.07 6.82 5.47
C PRO A 74 2.20 7.17 6.43
N SER A 75 2.95 8.22 6.09
CA SER A 75 3.79 8.89 7.07
C SER A 75 2.95 9.63 8.11
N VAL A 76 3.50 9.81 9.31
CA VAL A 76 2.87 10.64 10.34
C VAL A 76 2.87 12.11 9.92
N THR A 77 4.01 12.62 9.43
CA THR A 77 4.16 14.05 9.07
C THR A 77 4.95 14.31 7.78
N SER A 78 5.73 13.34 7.28
CA SER A 78 6.60 13.58 6.12
C SER A 78 5.77 13.76 4.83
N PRO A 79 6.16 14.68 3.92
CA PRO A 79 5.40 14.92 2.70
C PRO A 79 5.42 13.70 1.79
N GLY A 80 4.29 13.40 1.17
CA GLY A 80 4.12 12.32 0.22
C GLY A 80 4.14 12.81 -1.22
N ILE A 81 3.89 11.89 -2.15
CA ILE A 81 4.09 12.17 -3.58
C ILE A 81 3.27 13.36 -4.07
N THR A 82 2.02 13.51 -3.61
CA THR A 82 1.13 14.60 -4.04
C THR A 82 1.38 15.94 -3.35
N ASP A 83 2.23 15.99 -2.31
CA ASP A 83 2.69 17.26 -1.72
C ASP A 83 3.88 17.81 -2.50
N VAL A 84 4.75 16.92 -2.97
CA VAL A 84 5.97 17.26 -3.71
C VAL A 84 5.65 17.52 -5.18
N LEU A 85 4.74 16.74 -5.76
CA LEU A 85 4.34 16.83 -7.16
C LEU A 85 3.00 17.53 -7.31
N LYS A 86 2.96 18.57 -8.14
CA LYS A 86 1.71 19.22 -8.59
C LYS A 86 1.03 18.37 -9.67
N ILE A 87 0.43 17.26 -9.26
CA ILE A 87 -0.28 16.32 -10.12
C ILE A 87 -1.78 16.31 -9.83
N ASP A 88 -2.58 15.91 -10.82
CA ASP A 88 -3.98 15.58 -10.57
C ASP A 88 -4.06 14.31 -9.73
N LYS A 89 -4.48 14.47 -8.48
CA LYS A 89 -4.52 13.40 -7.48
C LYS A 89 -5.48 12.29 -7.90
N LYS A 90 -6.63 12.66 -8.48
CA LYS A 90 -7.65 11.69 -8.86
C LYS A 90 -7.18 10.86 -10.05
N GLY A 91 -6.72 11.51 -11.12
CA GLY A 91 -6.15 10.83 -12.28
C GLY A 91 -4.97 9.93 -11.91
N PHE A 92 -4.07 10.39 -11.02
CA PHE A 92 -2.96 9.56 -10.54
C PHE A 92 -3.41 8.27 -9.84
N VAL A 93 -4.40 8.36 -8.93
CA VAL A 93 -4.92 7.17 -8.23
C VAL A 93 -5.66 6.24 -9.18
N GLU A 94 -6.45 6.78 -10.11
CA GLU A 94 -7.16 5.96 -11.11
C GLU A 94 -6.17 5.21 -12.01
N GLU A 95 -5.14 5.89 -12.52
CA GLU A 95 -4.12 5.29 -13.38
C GLU A 95 -3.27 4.24 -12.64
N ILE A 96 -2.79 4.53 -11.43
CA ILE A 96 -1.90 3.61 -10.71
C ILE A 96 -2.61 2.32 -10.30
N VAL A 97 -3.89 2.40 -9.93
CA VAL A 97 -4.74 1.24 -9.64
C VAL A 97 -5.05 0.45 -10.92
N ASP A 98 -5.29 1.12 -12.04
CA ASP A 98 -5.57 0.45 -13.33
C ASP A 98 -4.35 -0.34 -13.85
N ILE A 99 -3.13 0.21 -13.73
CA ILE A 99 -1.92 -0.47 -14.20
C ILE A 99 -1.35 -1.50 -13.22
N ASN A 100 -1.76 -1.45 -11.94
CA ASN A 100 -1.31 -2.38 -10.91
C ASN A 100 -2.48 -3.27 -10.44
N PRO A 101 -2.65 -4.47 -11.03
CA PRO A 101 -3.79 -5.34 -10.73
C PRO A 101 -3.80 -5.87 -9.28
N GLU A 102 -2.69 -5.74 -8.56
CA GLU A 102 -2.61 -6.10 -7.15
C GLU A 102 -3.10 -5.00 -6.21
N LEU A 103 -3.13 -3.75 -6.66
CA LEU A 103 -3.46 -2.59 -5.85
C LEU A 103 -4.98 -2.37 -5.78
N ASP A 104 -5.60 -2.69 -4.65
CA ASP A 104 -7.05 -2.53 -4.48
C ASP A 104 -7.45 -1.09 -4.13
N TRP A 105 -6.58 -0.37 -3.40
CA TRP A 105 -6.86 0.99 -2.93
C TRP A 105 -5.58 1.78 -2.62
N MET A 106 -5.64 3.10 -2.81
CA MET A 106 -4.56 4.03 -2.47
C MET A 106 -5.10 5.40 -2.00
N ASP A 107 -4.41 6.02 -1.03
CA ASP A 107 -4.50 7.46 -0.72
C ASP A 107 -3.08 8.06 -0.60
N PRO A 108 -2.62 8.82 -1.60
CA PRO A 108 -1.30 9.47 -1.59
C PRO A 108 -1.30 10.87 -0.94
N SER A 109 -2.43 11.34 -0.43
CA SER A 109 -2.65 12.72 -0.02
C SER A 109 -2.63 12.93 1.49
N GLN A 110 -3.06 11.94 2.26
CA GLN A 110 -3.29 12.13 3.69
C GLN A 110 -2.15 11.56 4.55
N ARG A 111 -1.94 12.18 5.72
CA ARG A 111 -0.92 11.80 6.71
C ARG A 111 -1.60 11.29 7.96
N GLY A 112 -0.94 10.38 8.66
CA GLY A 112 -1.51 9.78 9.85
C GLY A 112 -0.88 8.44 10.19
N TYR A 113 -1.70 7.47 10.55
CA TYR A 113 -1.23 6.15 10.97
C TYR A 113 -2.24 5.05 10.64
N LEU A 114 -1.74 3.81 10.62
CA LEU A 114 -2.53 2.60 10.47
C LEU A 114 -2.71 1.95 11.85
N SER A 115 -3.95 1.66 12.24
CA SER A 115 -4.27 0.82 13.40
C SER A 115 -4.79 -0.54 12.94
N LEU A 116 -4.44 -1.59 13.69
CA LEU A 116 -4.79 -2.97 13.38
C LEU A 116 -5.45 -3.62 14.59
N ASP A 117 -6.67 -4.11 14.41
CA ASP A 117 -7.42 -4.84 15.41
C ASP A 117 -7.60 -6.29 14.95
N PHE A 118 -6.92 -7.22 15.64
CA PHE A 118 -6.93 -8.65 15.31
C PHE A 118 -7.95 -9.40 16.16
N SER A 119 -8.76 -10.24 15.50
CA SER A 119 -9.51 -11.32 16.14
C SER A 119 -8.94 -12.68 15.72
N GLU A 120 -9.62 -13.76 16.09
CA GLU A 120 -9.22 -15.12 15.72
C GLU A 120 -9.30 -15.36 14.19
N ASP A 121 -10.29 -14.78 13.52
CA ASP A 121 -10.67 -15.05 12.13
C ASP A 121 -10.62 -13.83 11.20
N GLU A 122 -10.43 -12.62 11.74
CA GLU A 122 -10.35 -11.39 10.95
C GLU A 122 -9.32 -10.39 11.48
N LEU A 123 -8.94 -9.48 10.59
CA LEU A 123 -8.23 -8.24 10.91
C LEU A 123 -9.08 -7.06 10.45
N ILE A 124 -9.19 -6.04 11.29
CA ILE A 124 -9.64 -4.71 10.88
C ILE A 124 -8.43 -3.79 10.78
N ALA A 125 -8.20 -3.26 9.58
CA ALA A 125 -7.17 -2.28 9.27
C ALA A 125 -7.81 -0.91 9.08
N THR A 126 -7.45 0.06 9.92
CA THR A 126 -8.01 1.42 9.86
C THR A 126 -6.90 2.44 9.62
N PHE A 127 -6.97 3.13 8.48
CA PHE A 127 -6.14 4.28 8.17
C PHE A 127 -6.76 5.52 8.82
N ASN A 128 -6.09 6.09 9.83
CA ASN A 128 -6.53 7.25 10.58
C ASN A 128 -5.75 8.48 10.11
N PHE A 129 -6.45 9.49 9.58
CA PHE A 129 -5.81 10.67 9.00
C PHE A 129 -5.86 11.88 9.91
N ILE A 130 -4.68 12.40 10.24
CA ILE A 130 -4.50 13.53 11.17
C ILE A 130 -5.04 14.81 10.52
N LYS A 131 -5.77 15.61 11.30
CA LYS A 131 -6.40 16.85 10.84
C LYS A 131 -5.41 18.01 10.67
N GLU A 132 -4.45 18.12 11.57
CA GLU A 132 -3.53 19.25 11.67
C GLU A 132 -2.11 18.72 11.92
N LEU A 133 -1.16 19.13 11.08
CA LEU A 133 0.22 18.63 11.08
C LEU A 133 1.22 19.68 11.59
N GLU A 134 0.86 20.96 11.56
CA GLU A 134 1.76 22.06 11.94
C GLU A 134 1.71 22.36 13.45
N LYS A 135 0.65 21.91 14.13
CA LYS A 135 0.41 22.13 15.55
C LYS A 135 0.07 20.81 16.23
N ILE A 136 0.33 20.74 17.54
CA ILE A 136 -0.06 19.59 18.35
C ILE A 136 -1.59 19.56 18.44
N ASP A 137 -2.20 18.67 17.68
CA ASP A 137 -3.64 18.39 17.67
C ASP A 137 -3.84 16.87 17.48
N PRO A 138 -4.46 16.16 18.43
CA PRO A 138 -4.70 14.72 18.30
C PRO A 138 -5.89 14.36 17.40
N SER A 139 -6.59 15.35 16.82
CA SER A 139 -7.82 15.12 16.07
C SER A 139 -7.60 14.38 14.76
N ILE A 140 -8.44 13.38 14.52
CA ILE A 140 -8.54 12.67 13.23
C ILE A 140 -9.58 13.39 12.36
N SER A 141 -9.21 13.71 11.12
CA SER A 141 -10.10 14.36 10.15
C SER A 141 -10.98 13.35 9.42
N SER A 142 -10.44 12.18 9.11
CA SER A 142 -11.13 11.10 8.42
C SER A 142 -10.46 9.76 8.70
N ALA A 143 -11.20 8.66 8.51
CA ALA A 143 -10.68 7.32 8.63
C ALA A 143 -11.21 6.42 7.51
N HIS A 144 -10.41 5.44 7.11
CA HIS A 144 -10.76 4.45 6.09
C HIS A 144 -10.49 3.05 6.63
N GLY A 145 -11.53 2.20 6.68
CA GLY A 145 -11.46 0.87 7.25
C GLY A 145 -11.52 -0.24 6.21
N PHE A 146 -10.74 -1.30 6.44
CA PHE A 146 -10.76 -2.54 5.67
C PHE A 146 -10.83 -3.73 6.62
N LYS A 147 -11.78 -4.61 6.38
CA LYS A 147 -11.88 -5.91 7.04
C LYS A 147 -11.24 -6.97 6.15
N VAL A 148 -10.32 -7.74 6.72
CA VAL A 148 -9.61 -8.84 6.07
C VAL A 148 -9.99 -10.12 6.77
N GLN A 149 -10.67 -11.03 6.05
CA GLN A 149 -11.01 -12.35 6.57
C GLN A 149 -9.83 -13.30 6.40
N GLN A 150 -9.53 -14.11 7.41
CA GLN A 150 -8.43 -15.07 7.37
C GLN A 150 -8.58 -16.08 6.22
N ASP A 151 -9.82 -16.52 5.94
CA ASP A 151 -10.11 -17.39 4.80
C ASP A 151 -9.94 -16.61 3.49
N LYS A 152 -8.99 -17.06 2.67
CA LYS A 152 -8.61 -16.49 1.36
C LYS A 152 -8.18 -15.01 1.38
N LEU A 153 -7.95 -14.43 2.57
CA LEU A 153 -7.56 -13.02 2.73
C LEU A 153 -8.56 -12.04 2.07
N HIS A 154 -9.85 -12.35 2.06
CA HIS A 154 -10.82 -11.52 1.37
C HIS A 154 -10.91 -10.13 2.04
N ILE A 155 -10.75 -9.07 1.23
CA ILE A 155 -10.71 -7.68 1.69
C ILE A 155 -12.05 -7.02 1.40
N ASN A 156 -12.65 -6.42 2.41
CA ASN A 156 -13.86 -5.62 2.28
C ASN A 156 -13.65 -4.24 2.89
N LYS A 157 -13.98 -3.20 2.15
CA LYS A 157 -14.06 -1.85 2.71
C LYS A 157 -15.23 -1.79 3.71
N ILE A 158 -14.99 -1.18 4.86
CA ILE A 158 -15.98 -1.00 5.91
C ILE A 158 -16.11 0.49 6.27
N ASN A 159 -17.25 0.84 6.86
CA ASN A 159 -17.43 2.15 7.48
C ASN A 159 -16.80 2.14 8.87
N VAL A 160 -16.07 3.21 9.19
CA VAL A 160 -15.39 3.45 10.46
C VAL A 160 -15.66 4.87 10.94
#